data_AF-A0A973RLV5-F1
#
_entry.id   AF-A0A973RLV5-F1
#
_cell.length_a   1.000
_cell.length_b   1.000
_cell.length_c   1.000
_cell.angle_alpha   90.00
_cell.angle_beta   90.00
_cell.angle_gamma   90.00
#
_symmetry.space_group_name_H-M   'P 1'
#
loop_
_entity.id
_entity.type
_entity.pdbx_description
1 polymer ?
#
loop_
_entity_poly.entity_id
_entity_poly.type
_entity_poly.pdbx_seq_one_letter_code
_entity_poly.pdbx_strand_id
1 'polypeptide(L)'
;MSPEALGDLAERMVYKGARLAVVVHGDGGQLDVTDLIGHLRPHELRALTVVLAAMVDPDAAASDLLAHVTWDEHLRPAAVPWTPTTLRQLHARTS
;
A
#
# COMPACT_ATOMS: atom_id res chain seq x y z
N MET A 1 4.19 18.82 16.70
CA MET A 1 2.89 18.31 16.23
C MET A 1 2.19 17.73 17.45
N SER A 2 0.94 18.07 17.72
CA SER A 2 0.21 17.52 18.87
C SER A 2 -0.34 16.12 18.57
N PRO A 3 -0.69 15.32 19.60
CA PRO A 3 -1.39 14.05 19.40
C PRO A 3 -2.68 14.17 18.59
N GLU A 4 -3.51 15.19 18.82
CA GLU A 4 -4.71 15.41 17.98
C GLU A 4 -4.35 15.67 16.52
N ALA A 5 -3.33 16.49 16.25
CA ALA A 5 -2.90 16.75 14.87
C ALA A 5 -2.39 15.50 14.14
N LEU A 6 -1.87 14.51 14.88
CA LEU A 6 -1.50 13.20 14.34
C LEU A 6 -2.72 12.31 14.10
N GLY A 7 -3.70 12.34 15.01
CA GLY A 7 -4.98 11.64 14.85
C GLY A 7 -5.76 12.14 13.64
N ASP A 8 -5.94 13.46 13.51
CA ASP A 8 -6.61 14.08 12.37
C ASP A 8 -5.89 13.78 11.05
N LEU A 9 -4.55 13.72 11.09
CA LEU A 9 -3.76 13.35 9.92
C LEU A 9 -4.01 11.89 9.53
N ALA A 10 -4.00 10.96 10.49
CA ALA A 10 -4.27 9.55 10.24
C ALA A 10 -5.68 9.34 9.66
N GLU A 11 -6.70 9.97 10.24
CA GLU A 11 -8.09 9.86 9.77
C GLU A 11 -8.25 10.37 8.34
N ARG A 12 -7.67 11.52 7.99
CA ARG A 12 -7.66 12.00 6.60
C ARG A 12 -6.95 11.03 5.65
N MET A 13 -5.90 10.35 6.13
CA MET A 13 -5.17 9.38 5.32
C MET A 13 -5.92 8.05 5.16
N VAL A 14 -6.83 7.67 6.06
CA VAL A 14 -7.69 6.47 5.90
C VAL A 14 -8.47 6.52 4.61
N TYR A 15 -9.16 7.63 4.32
CA TYR A 15 -9.93 7.78 3.08
C TYR A 15 -9.05 7.75 1.83
N LYS A 16 -7.87 8.37 1.89
CA LYS A 16 -6.90 8.33 0.78
C LYS A 16 -6.31 6.93 0.59
N GLY A 17 -6.03 6.21 1.66
CA GLY A 17 -5.53 4.84 1.65
C GLY A 17 -6.55 3.88 1.04
N ALA A 18 -7.82 3.97 1.44
CA ALA A 18 -8.89 3.19 0.85
C ALA A 18 -9.05 3.46 -0.67
N ARG A 19 -9.04 4.74 -1.08
CA ARG A 19 -9.13 5.09 -2.50
C ARG A 19 -7.91 4.57 -3.29
N LEU A 20 -6.71 4.70 -2.74
CA LEU A 20 -5.50 4.20 -3.40
C LEU A 20 -5.53 2.68 -3.54
N ALA A 21 -5.98 1.96 -2.51
CA ALA A 21 -6.13 0.51 -2.57
C ALA A 21 -7.07 0.09 -3.71
N VAL A 22 -8.22 0.74 -3.83
CA VAL A 22 -9.19 0.48 -4.91
C VAL A 22 -8.58 0.74 -6.29
N VAL A 23 -7.91 1.89 -6.48
CA VAL A 23 -7.23 2.23 -7.75
C VAL A 23 -6.21 1.16 -8.13
N VAL A 24 -5.37 0.72 -7.19
CA VAL A 24 -4.33 -0.30 -7.43
C VAL A 24 -4.94 -1.66 -7.80
N HIS A 25 -6.13 -1.99 -7.30
CA HIS A 25 -6.80 -3.27 -7.60
C HIS A 25 -7.49 -3.30 -8.97
N GLY A 26 -7.38 -2.25 -9.79
CA GLY A 26 -7.82 -2.25 -11.19
C GLY A 26 -8.90 -1.22 -11.53
N ASP A 27 -9.38 -0.47 -10.55
CA ASP A 27 -10.41 0.57 -10.76
C ASP A 27 -9.82 1.90 -11.24
N GLY A 28 -8.50 1.98 -11.44
CA GLY A 28 -7.82 3.12 -12.03
C GLY A 28 -6.45 2.76 -12.62
N GLY A 29 -5.76 3.77 -13.16
CA GLY A 29 -4.46 3.62 -13.80
C GLY A 29 -3.32 4.35 -13.08
N GLN A 30 -2.13 4.29 -13.67
CA GLN A 30 -0.93 4.95 -13.14
C GLN A 30 -1.11 6.47 -12.96
N LEU A 31 -1.93 7.11 -13.81
CA LEU A 31 -2.26 8.54 -13.69
C LEU A 31 -3.09 8.83 -12.44
N ASP A 32 -4.09 8.00 -12.14
CA ASP A 32 -4.92 8.16 -10.93
C ASP A 32 -4.10 8.00 -9.65
N VAL A 33 -3.15 7.06 -9.65
CA VAL A 33 -2.18 6.91 -8.55
C VAL A 33 -1.34 8.17 -8.41
N THR A 34 -0.78 8.66 -9.51
CA THR A 34 0.08 9.85 -9.56
C THR A 34 -0.67 11.09 -9.05
N ASP A 35 -1.90 11.29 -9.49
CA ASP A 35 -2.73 12.41 -9.05
C ASP A 35 -3.04 12.32 -7.54
N LEU A 36 -3.37 11.12 -7.05
CA LEU A 36 -3.75 10.90 -5.66
C LEU A 36 -2.60 11.15 -4.68
N ILE A 37 -1.38 10.73 -5.03
CA ILE A 37 -0.20 10.85 -4.16
C ILE A 37 0.67 12.07 -4.45
N GLY A 38 0.65 12.60 -5.68
CA GLY A 38 1.55 13.66 -6.14
C GLY A 38 1.38 15.00 -5.43
N HIS A 39 0.24 15.18 -4.76
CA HIS A 39 -0.09 16.40 -4.02
C HIS A 39 0.23 16.30 -2.52
N LEU A 40 0.70 15.13 -2.06
CA LEU A 40 0.97 14.89 -0.64
C LEU A 40 2.36 15.39 -0.26
N ARG A 41 2.45 16.06 0.89
CA ARG A 41 3.73 16.45 1.48
C ARG A 41 4.45 15.24 2.07
N PRO A 42 5.77 15.31 2.32
CA PRO A 42 6.53 14.16 2.82
C PRO A 42 6.00 13.54 4.12
N HIS A 43 5.46 14.33 5.05
CA HIS A 43 4.85 13.78 6.27
C HIS A 43 3.49 13.14 6.03
N GLU A 44 2.72 13.61 5.04
CA GLU A 44 1.45 13.00 4.64
C GLU A 44 1.69 11.67 3.92
N LEU A 45 2.72 11.58 3.09
CA LEU A 45 3.15 10.31 2.50
C LEU A 45 3.53 9.29 3.56
N ARG A 46 4.32 9.68 4.58
CA ARG A 46 4.64 8.79 5.71
C ARG A 46 3.39 8.31 6.46
N ALA A 47 2.45 9.22 6.73
CA ALA A 47 1.19 8.86 7.38
C ALA A 47 0.34 7.92 6.52
N LEU A 48 0.28 8.16 5.20
CA LEU A 48 -0.40 7.28 4.25
C LEU A 48 0.23 5.88 4.23
N THR A 49 1.56 5.77 4.24
CA THR A 49 2.25 4.47 4.32
C THR A 49 1.87 3.69 5.58
N VAL A 50 1.81 4.36 6.74
CA VAL A 50 1.39 3.71 8.00
C VAL A 50 -0.06 3.22 7.92
N VAL A 51 -0.97 4.04 7.37
CA VAL A 51 -2.37 3.66 7.16
C VAL A 51 -2.49 2.46 6.23
N LEU A 52 -1.80 2.47 5.08
CA LEU A 52 -1.81 1.36 4.14
C LEU A 52 -1.28 0.08 4.81
N ALA A 53 -0.17 0.16 5.57
CA ALA A 53 0.35 -0.98 6.31
C ALA A 53 -0.64 -1.51 7.36
N ALA A 54 -1.41 -0.63 8.00
CA ALA A 54 -2.42 -1.02 8.98
C ALA A 54 -3.66 -1.70 8.37
N MET A 55 -3.92 -1.48 7.07
CA MET A 55 -5.02 -2.13 6.35
C MET A 55 -4.70 -3.57 5.92
N VAL A 56 -3.42 -3.94 5.92
CA VAL A 56 -2.97 -5.24 5.41
C VAL A 56 -3.08 -6.31 6.49
N ASP A 57 -3.64 -7.46 6.13
CA ASP A 57 -3.61 -8.67 6.97
C ASP A 57 -2.20 -9.30 6.91
N PRO A 58 -1.43 -9.32 8.03
CA PRO A 58 -0.08 -9.88 8.04
C PRO A 58 -0.03 -11.39 7.88
N ASP A 59 -1.17 -12.08 8.07
CA ASP A 59 -1.29 -13.53 7.99
C ASP A 59 -1.77 -14.00 6.60
N ALA A 60 -2.15 -13.08 5.71
CA ALA A 60 -2.41 -13.36 4.31
C ALA A 60 -1.11 -13.64 3.52
N ALA A 61 -1.23 -14.40 2.43
CA ALA A 61 -0.09 -14.72 1.56
C ALA A 61 0.41 -13.46 0.84
N ALA A 62 1.73 -13.25 0.85
CA ALA A 62 2.35 -12.09 0.22
C ALA A 62 2.09 -12.05 -1.30
N SER A 63 2.03 -13.21 -1.94
CA SER A 63 1.68 -13.36 -3.36
C SER A 63 0.33 -12.75 -3.69
N ASP A 64 -0.65 -12.93 -2.81
CA ASP A 64 -2.03 -12.51 -3.04
C ASP A 64 -2.15 -11.00 -2.80
N LEU A 65 -1.54 -10.51 -1.73
CA LEU A 65 -1.53 -9.09 -1.36
C LEU A 65 -0.79 -8.20 -2.37
N LEU A 66 0.25 -8.73 -3.01
CA LEU A 66 1.14 -7.95 -3.89
C LEU A 66 0.96 -8.26 -5.38
N ALA A 67 0.03 -9.14 -5.76
CA ALA A 67 -0.26 -9.48 -7.16
C ALA A 67 -0.60 -8.27 -8.05
N HIS A 68 -1.14 -7.20 -7.44
CA HIS A 68 -1.54 -5.97 -8.14
C HIS A 68 -0.39 -4.98 -8.35
N VAL A 69 0.78 -5.24 -7.78
CA VAL A 69 1.97 -4.38 -7.89
C VAL A 69 3.17 -5.13 -8.47
N THR A 70 2.92 -6.24 -9.16
CA THR A 70 3.95 -7.07 -9.75
C THR A 70 3.88 -6.94 -11.26
N TRP A 71 4.90 -6.32 -11.84
CA TRP A 71 4.99 -6.07 -13.27
C TRP A 71 6.22 -6.76 -13.86
N ASP A 72 6.13 -7.22 -15.11
CA ASP A 72 7.27 -7.68 -15.91
C ASP A 72 8.11 -6.50 -16.43
N GLU A 73 9.19 -6.79 -17.15
CA GLU A 73 10.05 -5.77 -17.80
C GLU A 73 9.31 -4.89 -18.82
N HIS A 74 8.07 -5.22 -19.17
CA HIS A 74 7.21 -4.49 -20.10
C HIS A 74 6.05 -3.78 -19.40
N LEU A 75 6.09 -3.66 -18.06
CA LEU A 75 5.05 -3.06 -17.23
C LEU A 75 3.69 -3.78 -17.32
N ARG A 76 3.69 -5.08 -17.65
CA ARG A 76 2.49 -5.90 -17.65
C ARG A 76 2.38 -6.65 -16.33
N PRO A 77 1.17 -6.87 -15.79
CA PRO A 77 1.00 -7.68 -14.59
C PRO A 77 1.64 -9.07 -14.76
N ALA A 78 2.57 -9.40 -13.87
CA ALA A 78 3.28 -10.67 -13.88
C ALA A 78 2.98 -11.44 -12.59
N ALA A 79 2.59 -12.71 -12.72
CA ALA A 79 2.45 -13.60 -11.57
C ALA A 79 3.83 -13.83 -10.98
N VAL A 80 4.05 -13.44 -9.72
CA VAL A 80 5.33 -13.71 -9.07
C VAL A 80 5.29 -15.11 -8.48
N PRO A 81 6.24 -16.00 -8.82
CA PRO A 81 6.27 -17.36 -8.32
C PRO A 81 6.83 -17.39 -6.89
N TRP A 82 6.26 -16.61 -5.98
CA TRP A 82 6.63 -16.64 -4.59
C TRP A 82 6.16 -17.94 -3.96
N THR A 83 7.07 -18.60 -3.24
CA THR A 83 6.68 -19.68 -2.33
C THR A 83 5.62 -19.13 -1.37
N PRO A 84 4.51 -19.84 -1.10
CA PRO A 84 3.45 -19.37 -0.22
C PRO A 84 4.04 -18.96 1.14
N THR A 85 4.15 -17.65 1.35
CA THR A 85 4.80 -17.07 2.54
C THR A 85 3.95 -15.88 2.97
N THR A 86 3.57 -15.83 4.24
CA THR A 86 2.83 -14.69 4.80
C THR A 86 3.76 -13.51 5.06
N LEU A 87 3.22 -12.29 5.19
CA LEU A 87 4.05 -11.13 5.56
C LEU A 87 4.72 -11.31 6.92
N ARG A 88 4.04 -11.98 7.88
CA ARG A 88 4.61 -12.33 9.18
C ARG A 88 5.85 -13.21 9.05
N GLN A 89 5.79 -14.23 8.19
CA GLN A 89 6.93 -15.12 7.93
C GLN A 89 8.08 -14.38 7.22
N LEU A 90 7.77 -13.47 6.30
CA LEU A 90 8.80 -12.62 5.66
C LEU A 90 9.50 -11.73 6.69
N HIS A 91 8.75 -11.07 7.58
CA HIS A 91 9.32 -10.24 8.65
C HIS A 91 10.26 -11.01 9.58
N ALA A 92 9.89 -12.26 9.93
CA ALA A 92 10.73 -13.11 10.79
C ALA A 92 12.06 -13.53 10.12
N ARG A 93 12.17 -13.45 8.79
CA ARG A 93 13.40 -13.80 8.04
C ARG A 93 14.36 -12.61 7.88
N THR A 94 13.88 -11.39 8.07
CA THR A 94 14.65 -10.15 7.91
C THR A 94 15.07 -9.52 9.24
N SER A 95 14.70 -10.13 10.36
CA SER A 95 15.05 -9.74 11.73
C SER A 95 16.18 -10.62 12.27
#